data_AF-A0A845E7W7-F1
#
_entry.id   AF-A0A845E7W7-F1
#
_cell.length_a   1.000
_cell.length_b   1.000
_cell.length_c   1.000
_cell.angle_alpha   90.00
_cell.angle_beta   90.00
_cell.angle_gamma   90.00
#
_symmetry.space_group_name_H-M   'P 1'
#
loop_
_entity.id
_entity.type
_entity.pdbx_description
1 polymer ?
#
loop_
_entity_poly.entity_id
_entity_poly.type
_entity_poly.pdbx_seq_one_letter_code
_entity_poly.pdbx_strand_id
1 'polypeptide(L)'
;MKDEIKEVATLFGGFLTAIMGFLATLNIKYVWLTEASISALVTVIIAGGMLAVGIYAAWKNTYVSKKAKKQKEELQRKGLK
;
A
#
# COMPACT_ATOMS: atom_id res chain seq x y z
N MET A 1 -6.65 -7.98 0.60
CA MET A 1 -5.55 -7.00 0.85
C MET A 1 -5.21 -6.13 -0.34
N LYS A 2 -4.78 -6.65 -1.50
CA LYS A 2 -4.47 -5.78 -2.66
C LYS A 2 -5.67 -4.96 -3.11
N ASP A 3 -6.84 -5.59 -3.16
CA ASP A 3 -8.08 -4.93 -3.59
C ASP A 3 -8.61 -3.98 -2.52
N GLU A 4 -8.55 -4.37 -1.24
CA GLU A 4 -8.91 -3.51 -0.10
C GLU A 4 -8.05 -2.24 -0.03
N ILE A 5 -6.73 -2.35 -0.24
CA ILE A 5 -5.82 -1.18 -0.26
C ILE A 5 -6.19 -0.24 -1.42
N LYS A 6 -6.53 -0.79 -2.58
CA LYS A 6 -6.97 0.02 -3.73
C LYS A 6 -8.31 0.68 -3.48
N GLU A 7 -9.25 -0.02 -2.86
CA GLU A 7 -10.57 0.49 -2.52
C GLU A 7 -10.45 1.67 -1.55
N VAL A 8 -9.71 1.49 -0.45
CA VAL A 8 -9.43 2.57 0.51
C VAL A 8 -8.73 3.75 -0.15
N ALA A 9 -7.73 3.51 -1.00
CA ALA A 9 -7.04 4.58 -1.71
C ALA A 9 -7.98 5.33 -2.68
N THR A 10 -8.90 4.62 -3.34
CA THR A 10 -9.90 5.21 -4.24
C THR A 10 -10.89 6.08 -3.48
N LEU A 11 -11.36 5.62 -2.32
CA LEU A 11 -12.21 6.41 -1.42
C LEU A 11 -11.50 7.70 -0.98
N PHE A 12 -10.22 7.59 -0.63
CA PHE A 12 -9.41 8.74 -0.24
C PHE A 12 -9.26 9.76 -1.38
N GLY A 13 -9.02 9.27 -2.61
CA GLY A 13 -8.98 10.10 -3.80
C GLY A 13 -10.30 10.83 -4.07
N GLY A 14 -11.42 10.11 -4.04
CA GLY A 14 -12.75 10.68 -4.23
C GLY A 14 -13.09 11.74 -3.16
N PHE A 15 -12.72 11.48 -1.91
CA PHE A 15 -12.90 12.43 -0.82
C PHE A 15 -12.10 13.74 -1.03
N LEU A 16 -10.83 13.64 -1.44
CA LEU A 16 -10.01 14.81 -1.74
C LEU A 16 -10.53 15.60 -2.95
N THR A 17 -11.03 14.91 -3.98
CA THR A 17 -11.70 15.57 -5.11
C THR A 17 -12.95 16.33 -4.66
N ALA A 18 -13.75 15.74 -3.76
CA ALA A 18 -14.92 16.41 -3.18
C ALA A 18 -14.52 17.64 -2.35
N ILE A 19 -13.47 17.54 -1.53
CA ILE A 19 -12.91 18.70 -0.79
C ILE A 19 -12.45 19.79 -1.76
N MET A 20 -11.70 19.42 -2.80
CA MET A 20 -11.24 20.36 -3.83
C MET A 20 -12.42 21.09 -4.47
N GLY A 21 -13.47 20.35 -4.85
CA GLY A 21 -14.69 20.93 -5.41
C GLY A 21 -15.41 21.87 -4.45
N PHE A 22 -15.56 21.47 -3.18
CA PHE A 22 -16.18 22.31 -2.15
C PHE A 22 -15.39 23.59 -1.89
N LEU A 23 -14.07 23.52 -1.79
CA LEU A 23 -13.24 24.72 -1.62
C LEU A 23 -13.36 25.65 -2.83
N ALA A 24 -13.45 25.10 -4.03
CA ALA A 24 -13.67 25.88 -5.24
C ALA A 24 -15.02 26.63 -5.23
N THR A 25 -16.09 26.09 -4.63
CA THR A 25 -17.36 26.82 -4.48
C THR A 25 -17.27 27.99 -3.51
N LEU A 26 -16.34 27.92 -2.54
CA LEU A 26 -15.98 29.03 -1.65
C LEU A 26 -14.97 30.00 -2.27
N ASN A 27 -14.62 29.83 -3.54
CA ASN A 27 -13.58 30.58 -4.25
C ASN A 27 -12.17 30.41 -3.64
N ILE A 28 -11.96 29.34 -2.87
CA ILE A 28 -10.67 28.97 -2.30
C ILE A 28 -10.02 27.95 -3.25
N LYS A 29 -8.94 28.34 -3.91
CA LYS A 29 -8.21 27.47 -4.84
C LYS A 29 -6.75 27.35 -4.44
N TYR A 30 -6.28 26.12 -4.31
CA TYR A 30 -4.89 25.81 -4.04
C TYR A 30 -4.21 25.32 -5.31
N VAL A 31 -3.07 25.90 -5.67
CA VAL A 31 -2.29 25.50 -6.88
C VAL A 31 -1.82 24.03 -6.80
N TRP A 32 -1.60 23.52 -5.59
CA TRP A 32 -1.10 22.17 -5.36
C TRP A 32 -2.20 21.12 -5.23
N LEU A 33 -3.47 21.51 -5.01
CA LEU A 33 -4.61 20.58 -4.91
C LEU A 33 -5.29 20.50 -6.27
N THR A 34 -4.87 19.52 -7.07
CA THR A 34 -5.31 19.32 -8.45
C THR A 34 -5.68 17.85 -8.65
N GLU A 35 -6.41 17.54 -9.72
CA GLU A 35 -6.71 16.14 -10.07
C GLU A 35 -5.43 15.29 -10.23
N ALA A 36 -4.38 15.88 -10.80
CA ALA A 36 -3.09 15.22 -10.98
C ALA A 36 -2.42 14.90 -9.63
N SER A 37 -2.39 15.86 -8.69
CA SER A 37 -1.78 15.62 -7.38
C SER A 37 -2.60 14.66 -6.52
N ILE A 38 -3.93 14.69 -6.61
CA ILE A 38 -4.81 13.71 -5.96
C ILE A 38 -4.57 12.31 -6.51
N SER A 39 -4.53 12.14 -7.84
CA SER A 39 -4.25 10.85 -8.48
C SER A 39 -2.86 10.31 -8.13
N ALA A 40 -1.84 11.18 -8.10
CA ALA A 40 -0.51 10.82 -7.65
C ALA A 40 -0.51 10.34 -6.19
N LEU A 41 -1.24 11.01 -5.31
CA LEU A 41 -1.36 10.60 -3.90
C LEU A 41 -2.05 9.24 -3.75
N VAL A 42 -3.13 8.99 -4.49
CA VAL A 42 -3.81 7.69 -4.54
C VAL A 42 -2.82 6.60 -4.96
N THR A 43 -2.02 6.86 -6.00
CA THR A 43 -1.00 5.93 -6.48
C THR A 43 0.05 5.64 -5.41
N VAL A 44 0.51 6.66 -4.68
CA VAL A 44 1.45 6.51 -3.56
C VAL A 44 0.87 5.65 -2.45
N ILE A 45 -0.40 5.84 -2.07
CA ILE A 45 -1.06 5.03 -1.04
C ILE A 45 -1.13 3.56 -1.48
N ILE A 46 -1.51 3.30 -2.73
CA ILE A 46 -1.59 1.95 -3.28
C ILE A 46 -0.22 1.27 -3.28
N ALA A 47 0.79 1.94 -3.82
CA ALA A 47 2.16 1.43 -3.89
C ALA A 47 2.75 1.22 -2.49
N GLY A 48 2.59 2.20 -1.59
CA GLY A 48 3.04 2.13 -0.20
C GLY A 48 2.38 1.01 0.57
N GLY A 49 1.06 0.82 0.41
CA GLY A 49 0.33 -0.29 1.03
C GLY A 49 0.81 -1.65 0.52
N MET A 50 1.03 -1.80 -0.79
CA MET A 50 1.60 -3.03 -1.35
C MET A 50 3.01 -3.30 -0.83
N LEU A 51 3.85 -2.27 -0.73
CA LEU A 51 5.20 -2.38 -0.19
C LEU A 51 5.18 -2.81 1.29
N ALA A 52 4.34 -2.18 2.12
CA ALA A 52 4.21 -2.52 3.53
C ALA A 52 3.78 -3.99 3.73
N VAL A 53 2.81 -4.46 2.94
CA VAL A 53 2.41 -5.88 2.94
C VAL A 53 3.56 -6.79 2.53
N GLY A 54 4.31 -6.42 1.48
CA GLY A 54 5.48 -7.18 1.02
C GLY A 54 6.57 -7.29 2.09
N ILE A 55 6.92 -6.18 2.74
CA ILE A 55 7.89 -6.13 3.84
C ILE A 55 7.40 -6.98 5.01
N TYR A 56 6.14 -6.81 5.43
CA TYR A 56 5.58 -7.58 6.53
C TYR A 56 5.58 -9.09 6.24
N ALA A 57 5.22 -9.48 5.02
CA ALA A 57 5.25 -10.88 4.59
C ALA A 57 6.68 -11.45 4.59
N ALA A 58 7.65 -10.70 4.06
CA ALA A 58 9.06 -11.10 4.04
C ALA A 58 9.63 -11.25 5.47
N TRP A 59 9.35 -10.30 6.36
CA TRP A 59 9.75 -10.34 7.75
C TRP A 59 9.13 -11.54 8.48
N LYS A 60 7.82 -11.75 8.33
CA LYS A 60 7.11 -12.89 8.94
C LYS A 60 7.64 -14.22 8.44
N ASN A 61 7.92 -14.34 7.15
CA ASN A 61 8.48 -15.56 6.57
C ASN A 61 9.92 -15.83 7.04
N THR A 62 10.72 -14.78 7.22
CA THR A 62 12.13 -14.91 7.59
C THR A 62 12.31 -15.19 9.09
N TYR A 63 11.56 -14.50 9.95
CA TYR A 63 11.83 -14.48 11.39
C TYR A 63 10.76 -15.18 12.24
N VAL A 64 9.51 -15.22 11.80
CA VAL A 64 8.39 -15.70 12.62
C VAL A 64 7.90 -17.08 12.18
N SER A 65 8.02 -17.42 10.91
CA SER A 65 7.51 -18.68 10.35
C SER A 65 8.31 -19.90 10.82
N LYS A 66 7.72 -20.70 11.71
CA LYS A 66 8.23 -22.03 12.07
C LYS A 66 8.31 -22.97 10.86
N LYS A 67 7.49 -22.74 9.83
CA LYS A 67 7.51 -23.49 8.56
C LYS A 67 8.81 -23.26 7.79
N ALA A 68 9.27 -22.02 7.67
CA ALA A 68 10.53 -21.71 7.00
C ALA A 68 11.73 -22.32 7.74
N LYS A 69 11.69 -22.36 9.07
CA LYS A 69 12.70 -23.02 9.90
C LYS A 69 12.74 -24.54 9.65
N LYS A 70 11.58 -25.20 9.67
CA LYS A 70 11.46 -26.64 9.33
C LYS A 70 11.88 -26.94 7.89
N GLN A 71 11.56 -26.07 6.95
CA GLN A 71 11.93 -26.22 5.55
C GLN A 71 13.44 -26.07 5.35
N LYS A 72 14.09 -25.17 6.12
CA LYS A 72 15.55 -25.04 6.16
C LYS A 72 16.22 -26.29 6.76
N GLU A 73 15.67 -26.82 7.85
CA GLU A 73 16.14 -28.08 8.46
C GLU A 73 15.97 -29.28 7.51
N GLU A 74 14.86 -29.37 6.77
CA GLU A 74 14.65 -30.42 5.77
C GLU A 74 15.59 -30.28 4.56
N LEU A 75 15.85 -29.06 4.09
CA LEU A 75 16.79 -28.79 3.00
C LEU A 75 18.22 -29.20 3.38
N GLN A 76 18.63 -28.94 4.64
CA GLN A 76 19.90 -29.41 5.19
C GLN A 76 19.96 -30.92 5.32
N ARG A 77 18.87 -31.57 5.79
CA ARG A 77 18.78 -33.03 5.85
C ARG A 77 18.88 -33.71 4.48
N LYS A 78 18.46 -33.02 3.42
CA LYS A 78 18.52 -33.50 2.04
C LYS A 78 19.81 -33.09 1.31
N GLY A 79 20.72 -32.36 1.95
CA GLY A 79 21.98 -31.90 1.35
C GLY A 79 21.82 -30.88 0.22
N LEU A 80 20.65 -30.23 0.13
CA LEU A 80 20.32 -29.29 -0.94
C LEU A 80 20.68 -27.84 -0.59
N LYS A 81 21.15 -27.58 0.64
CA LYS A 81 21.68 -26.30 1.15
C LYS A 81 22.40 -26.47 2.48
#